data_AF-A0A0S2Z5D5-F1
#
_entry.id   AF-A0A0S2Z5D5-F1
#
_cell.length_a   1.000
_cell.length_b   1.000
_cell.length_c   1.000
_cell.angle_alpha   90.00
_cell.angle_beta   90.00
_cell.angle_gamma   90.00
#
_symmetry.space_group_name_H-M   'P 1'
#
loop_
_entity.id
_entity.type
_entity.pdbx_description
1 polymer ?
#
loop_
_entity_poly.entity_id
_entity_poly.type
_entity_poly.pdbx_seq_one_letter_code
_entity_poly.pdbx_strand_id
1 'polypeptide(L)' 'MASLLQSDRVLYLVQGEKKVRAPLSQLYFCRYCSELRSLECVSHEMCQLF' A
#
# COMPACT_ATOMS: atom_id res chain seq x y z
N MET A 1 -7.82 -9.32 -7.39
CA MET A 1 -6.34 -9.15 -7.44
C MET A 1 -5.91 -9.19 -8.90
N ALA A 2 -5.03 -8.29 -9.34
CA ALA A 2 -4.56 -8.24 -10.74
C ALA A 2 -3.51 -9.32 -11.00
N SER A 3 -3.91 -10.44 -11.58
CA SER A 3 -3.04 -11.61 -11.80
C SER A 3 -2.50 -11.74 -13.24
N LEU A 4 -2.89 -10.84 -14.15
CA LEU A 4 -2.56 -10.95 -15.58
C LEU A 4 -1.13 -10.48 -15.90
N LEU A 5 -0.62 -9.52 -15.14
CA LEU A 5 0.77 -9.07 -15.15
C LEU A 5 1.38 -9.38 -13.78
N GLN A 6 2.60 -9.94 -13.73
CA GLN A 6 3.28 -10.27 -12.48
C GLN A 6 3.63 -9.00 -11.70
N SER A 7 2.71 -8.58 -10.84
CA SER A 7 2.80 -7.36 -10.05
C SER A 7 3.93 -7.41 -9.01
N ASP A 8 4.35 -8.61 -8.57
CA ASP A 8 5.42 -8.81 -7.59
C ASP A 8 6.85 -8.65 -8.13
N ARG A 9 7.03 -8.31 -9.42
CA ARG A 9 8.37 -8.12 -10.00
C ARG A 9 9.04 -6.81 -9.58
N VAL A 10 8.25 -5.75 -9.37
CA VAL A 10 8.76 -4.41 -9.03
C VAL A 10 8.14 -3.99 -7.70
N LEU A 11 8.97 -3.94 -6.67
CA LEU A 11 8.57 -3.59 -5.32
C LEU A 11 9.05 -2.19 -4.96
N TYR A 12 8.19 -1.43 -4.31
CA TYR A 12 8.49 -0.09 -3.79
C TYR A 12 8.81 -0.18 -2.30
N LEU A 13 9.80 0.60 -1.88
CA LEU A 13 10.17 0.71 -0.46
C LEU A 13 9.33 1.81 0.19
N VAL A 14 8.58 1.45 1.22
CA VAL A 14 7.83 2.40 2.06
C VAL A 14 8.76 2.98 3.12
N GLN A 15 8.74 4.30 3.27
CA GLN A 15 9.45 4.99 4.35
C GLN A 15 8.62 4.93 5.63
N GLY A 16 9.27 4.62 6.76
CA GLY A 16 8.62 4.50 8.07
C GLY A 16 9.45 3.63 9.03
N GLU A 17 8.92 3.40 10.23
CA GLU A 17 9.57 2.54 11.24
C GLU A 17 9.73 1.10 10.76
N LYS A 18 8.72 0.59 10.05
CA LYS A 18 8.75 -0.73 9.42
C LYS A 18 9.13 -0.58 7.94
N LYS A 19 10.30 -1.11 7.57
CA LYS A 19 10.74 -1.17 6.17
C LYS A 19 9.94 -2.24 5.43
N VAL A 20 8.84 -1.84 4.81
CA VAL A 20 7.99 -2.74 4.00
C VAL A 20 8.33 -2.57 2.52
N ARG A 21 8.43 -3.69 1.80
CA ARG A 21 8.52 -3.74 0.34
C ARG A 21 7.25 -4.37 -0.18
N ALA A 22 6.51 -3.64 -1.01
CA ALA A 22 5.26 -4.11 -1.59
C ALA A 22 5.12 -3.60 -3.03
N PRO A 23 4.37 -4.31 -3.89
CA PRO A 23 4.09 -3.83 -5.23
C PRO A 23 3.21 -2.56 -5.16
N LEU A 24 3.35 -1.68 -6.16
CA LEU A 24 2.61 -0.41 -6.19
C LEU A 24 1.09 -0.60 -6.10
N SER A 25 0.58 -1.70 -6.66
CA SER A 25 -0.84 -2.05 -6.63
C SER A 25 -1.39 -2.35 -5.22
N GLN A 26 -0.52 -2.54 -4.23
CA GLN A 26 -0.87 -2.77 -2.82
C GLN A 26 -0.50 -1.59 -1.90
N LEU A 27 0.00 -0.49 -2.47
CA LEU A 27 0.38 0.71 -1.74
C LEU A 27 -0.65 1.83 -1.92
N TYR A 28 -0.76 2.68 -0.91
CA TYR A 28 -1.57 3.89 -0.94
C TYR A 28 -0.67 5.13 -0.92
N PHE A 29 -1.07 6.18 -1.64
CA PHE A 29 -0.41 7.47 -1.59
C PHE A 29 -1.13 8.41 -0.63
N CYS A 30 -0.44 8.82 0.43
CA CYS A 30 -0.96 9.82 1.37
C CYS A 30 -0.70 11.23 0.82
N ARG A 31 -1.76 11.89 0.33
CA ARG A 31 -1.65 13.25 -0.23
C ARG A 31 -1.24 14.31 0.81
N TYR A 32 -1.58 14.12 2.08
CA TYR A 32 -1.26 15.08 3.15
C TYR A 32 0.24 15.16 3.42
N CYS A 33 0.93 14.02 3.38
CA CYS A 33 2.36 13.92 3.65
C CYS A 33 3.20 13.78 2.38
N SER A 34 2.56 13.58 1.21
CA SER A 34 3.23 13.22 -0.05
C SER A 34 4.10 11.97 0.04
N GLU A 35 3.66 10.98 0.83
CA GLU A 35 4.39 9.74 1.11
C GLU A 35 3.57 8.51 0.72
N LEU A 36 4.25 7.45 0.27
CA LEU A 36 3.66 6.13 0.08
C LEU A 36 3.51 5.41 1.42
N ARG A 37 2.39 4.72 1.63
CA ARG A 37 2.10 3.93 2.82
C ARG A 37 1.64 2.53 2.43
N SER A 38 2.07 1.52 3.19
CA SER A 38 1.56 0.16 3.03
C SER A 38 0.20 0.00 3.70
N LEU A 39 -0.55 -1.00 3.24
CA LEU A 39 -1.86 -1.38 3.78
C LEU A 39 -1.79 -1.75 5.28
N GLU A 40 -0.64 -2.22 5.76
CA GLU A 40 -0.35 -2.54 7.16
C GLU A 40 -0.16 -1.30 8.05
N CYS A 41 0.14 -0.15 7.44
CA CYS A 41 0.45 1.11 8.13
C CYS A 41 -0.71 2.13 8.10
N VAL A 42 -1.88 1.74 7.60
CA VAL A 42 -3.07 2.59 7.52
C VAL A 42 -4.16 1.99 8.41
N SER A 43 -4.89 2.83 9.13
CA SER A 43 -6.04 2.40 9.94
C SER A 43 -7.17 1.92 9.03
N HIS A 44 -7.71 0.74 9.32
CA HIS A 44 -8.84 0.17 8.58
C HIS A 44 -10.12 0.54 9.29
N GLU A 45 -10.88 1.46 8.70
CA GLU A 45 -12.23 1.77 9.18
C GLU A 45 -13.23 0.83 8.52
N MET A 46 -14.11 0.26 9.34
CA MET A 46 -15.21 -0.56 8.84
C MET A 46 -16.35 0.38 8.45
N CYS A 47 -16.40 0.78 7.18
CA CYS A 47 -17.62 1.40 6.66
C CYS A 47 -18.70 0.31 6.50
N GLN A 48 -19.57 0.18 7.49
CA GLN A 48 -20.77 -0.64 7.38
C GLN A 48 -21.78 0.07 6.48
N LEU A 49 -21.90 -0.39 5.24
CA LEU A 49 -23.07 -0.19 4.39
C LEU A 49 -23.42 -1.55 3.77
N PHE A 50 -24.23 -2.29 4.52
CA PHE A 50 -25.08 -3.38 4.03
C PHE A 50 -26.45 -3.21 4.68
#